data_AF-A0A8H2VYP6-F1
#
_entry.id   AF-A0A8H2VYP6-F1
#
_cell.length_a   1.000
_cell.length_b   1.000
_cell.length_c   1.000
_cell.angle_alpha   90.00
_cell.angle_beta   90.00
_cell.angle_gamma   90.00
#
_symmetry.space_group_name_H-M   'P 1'
#
loop_
_entity.id
_entity.type
_entity.pdbx_description
1 polymer ?
#
loop_
_entity_poly.entity_id
_entity_poly.type
_entity_poly.pdbx_seq_one_letter_code
_entity_poly.pdbx_strand_id
1 'polypeptide(L)'
;MPLVYSSEDYPKQRLVDWDLFSVPQINAGNRRIHYAGGKMLGGYSALNGLSYYRATFGTYQMWAELVGGKSFTFENLLPYYKKSCHLTPPDIEKRNSTNATVVYDATGFDNSIGGSLRVSWNNRLGPMIEALAQAVQSIGLPVSTDGFSSGSLLGHGTWVPSTIEAKHAVRSSSQSSFLEEAIENTDIMVHAHTQALKILFDSDSPKRANAV
;
A
#
# COMPACT_ATOMS: atom_id res chain seq x y z
N MET A 1 -14.66 -1.21 -8.85
CA MET A 1 -13.77 -1.46 -7.69
C MET A 1 -14.60 -2.22 -6.67
N PRO A 2 -14.22 -3.43 -6.24
CA PRO A 2 -14.88 -4.06 -5.10
C PRO A 2 -14.65 -3.15 -3.90
N LEU A 3 -15.72 -2.52 -3.43
CA LEU A 3 -15.67 -1.70 -2.24
C LEU A 3 -15.51 -2.66 -1.05
N VAL A 4 -14.49 -2.44 -0.23
CA VAL A 4 -14.33 -3.17 1.03
C VAL A 4 -15.43 -2.69 1.96
N TYR A 5 -16.52 -3.45 2.00
CA TYR A 5 -17.62 -3.21 2.93
C TYR A 5 -17.33 -3.93 4.23
N SER A 6 -17.72 -3.30 5.35
CA SER A 6 -17.60 -3.87 6.70
C SER A 6 -18.84 -4.66 7.13
N SER A 7 -19.90 -4.67 6.31
CA SER A 7 -21.14 -5.40 6.55
C SER A 7 -21.07 -6.83 6.02
N GLU A 8 -21.89 -7.71 6.59
CA GLU A 8 -22.05 -9.09 6.09
C GLU A 8 -22.73 -9.15 4.72
N ASP A 9 -23.58 -8.17 4.40
CA ASP A 9 -24.36 -8.06 3.16
C ASP A 9 -23.59 -7.44 1.99
N TYR A 10 -22.31 -7.77 1.85
CA TYR A 10 -21.51 -7.29 0.72
C TYR A 10 -21.50 -8.29 -0.44
N PRO A 11 -21.33 -7.84 -1.69
CA PRO A 11 -21.24 -8.74 -2.83
C PRO A 11 -19.93 -9.55 -2.77
N LYS A 12 -20.04 -10.81 -2.38
CA LYS A 12 -18.91 -11.72 -2.16
C LYS A 12 -18.15 -12.02 -3.45
N GLN A 13 -16.82 -11.97 -3.39
CA GLN A 13 -15.92 -12.30 -4.50
C GLN A 13 -14.93 -13.41 -4.13
N ARG A 14 -15.43 -14.61 -3.82
CA ARG A 14 -14.65 -15.74 -3.27
C ARG A 14 -13.47 -16.24 -4.13
N LEU A 15 -13.43 -15.84 -5.39
CA LEU A 15 -12.31 -16.17 -6.29
C LEU A 15 -11.07 -15.31 -6.02
N VAL A 16 -11.25 -14.12 -5.46
CA VAL A 16 -10.19 -13.12 -5.27
C VAL A 16 -10.13 -12.56 -3.84
N ASP A 17 -11.11 -12.90 -3.00
CA ASP A 17 -11.16 -12.60 -1.57
C ASP A 17 -11.27 -13.89 -0.75
N TRP A 18 -10.59 -13.94 0.39
CA TRP A 18 -10.70 -15.01 1.37
C TRP A 18 -12.04 -15.03 2.11
N ASP A 19 -12.86 -13.96 2.01
CA ASP A 19 -14.19 -13.87 2.65
C ASP A 19 -14.08 -14.07 4.18
N LEU A 20 -13.03 -13.49 4.79
CA LEU A 20 -12.78 -13.60 6.23
C LEU A 20 -13.68 -12.65 7.01
N PHE A 21 -14.09 -13.08 8.20
CA PHE A 21 -14.88 -12.26 9.11
C PHE A 21 -14.32 -12.35 10.52
N SER A 22 -14.41 -11.25 11.26
CA SER A 22 -14.19 -11.26 12.70
C SER A 22 -15.21 -12.18 13.40
N VAL A 23 -14.89 -12.55 14.63
CA VAL A 23 -15.91 -12.95 15.62
C VAL A 23 -16.85 -11.75 15.90
N PRO A 24 -18.04 -11.96 16.47
CA PRO A 24 -18.92 -10.87 16.90
C PRO A 24 -18.17 -9.84 17.77
N GLN A 25 -18.26 -8.57 17.40
CA GLN A 25 -17.58 -7.48 18.09
C GLN A 25 -18.55 -6.76 19.04
N ILE A 26 -18.35 -6.94 20.35
CA ILE A 26 -19.23 -6.35 21.38
C ILE A 26 -19.36 -4.83 21.25
N ASN A 27 -18.24 -4.15 20.98
CA ASN A 27 -18.19 -2.70 20.81
C ASN A 27 -18.65 -2.22 19.42
N ALA A 28 -19.06 -3.13 18.54
CA ALA A 28 -19.63 -2.80 17.23
C ALA A 28 -21.06 -3.36 17.08
N GLY A 29 -21.79 -3.48 18.19
CA GLY A 29 -23.17 -3.97 18.21
C GLY A 29 -23.28 -5.46 17.92
N ASN A 30 -22.30 -6.26 18.37
CA ASN A 30 -22.19 -7.71 18.12
C ASN A 30 -22.16 -8.11 16.64
N ARG A 31 -21.86 -7.18 15.73
CA ARG A 31 -21.69 -7.49 14.30
C ARG A 31 -20.41 -8.28 14.06
N ARG A 32 -20.41 -9.13 13.03
CA ARG A 32 -19.16 -9.63 12.44
C ARG A 32 -18.73 -8.65 11.35
N ILE A 33 -17.44 -8.37 11.33
CA ILE A 33 -16.87 -7.39 10.42
C ILE A 33 -16.09 -8.14 9.35
N HIS A 34 -16.41 -7.87 8.10
CA HIS A 34 -15.68 -8.42 6.97
C HIS A 34 -14.23 -7.89 6.98
N TYR A 35 -13.27 -8.80 6.83
CA TYR A 35 -11.84 -8.52 6.78
C TYR A 35 -11.30 -8.95 5.42
N ALA A 36 -11.33 -8.02 4.46
CA ALA A 36 -10.94 -8.29 3.09
C ALA A 36 -9.51 -8.83 3.01
N GLY A 37 -9.33 -9.96 2.34
CA GLY A 37 -8.03 -10.60 2.17
C GLY A 37 -7.85 -11.08 0.75
N GLY A 38 -6.85 -10.56 0.03
CA GLY A 38 -6.64 -10.95 -1.38
C GLY A 38 -6.25 -12.43 -1.53
N LYS A 39 -7.02 -13.17 -2.32
CA LYS A 39 -6.85 -14.59 -2.64
C LYS A 39 -6.45 -14.79 -4.10
N MET A 40 -5.28 -14.27 -4.46
CA MET A 40 -4.68 -14.38 -5.79
C MET A 40 -3.18 -14.08 -5.71
N LEU A 41 -2.44 -14.29 -6.79
CA LEU A 41 -1.08 -13.77 -6.90
C LEU A 41 -1.11 -12.24 -6.71
N GLY A 42 -0.12 -11.71 -6.00
CA GLY A 42 -0.11 -10.32 -5.54
C GLY A 42 -0.90 -10.08 -4.25
N GLY A 43 -1.68 -11.06 -3.79
CA GLY A 43 -2.42 -11.02 -2.53
C GLY A 43 -3.30 -9.77 -2.41
N TYR A 44 -3.29 -9.13 -1.24
CA TYR A 44 -4.11 -7.94 -1.00
C TYR A 44 -3.69 -6.74 -1.87
N SER A 45 -2.44 -6.65 -2.33
CA SER A 45 -2.01 -5.55 -3.22
C SER A 45 -2.70 -5.58 -4.59
N ALA A 46 -3.18 -6.76 -5.02
CA ALA A 46 -3.96 -6.93 -6.24
C ALA A 46 -5.43 -6.50 -6.05
N LEU A 47 -5.90 -6.33 -4.81
CA LEU A 47 -7.29 -6.00 -4.45
C LEU A 47 -7.48 -4.60 -3.83
N ASN A 48 -6.48 -4.10 -3.09
CA ASN A 48 -6.57 -2.93 -2.23
C ASN A 48 -6.90 -1.59 -2.96
N GLY A 49 -7.04 -0.51 -2.18
CA GLY A 49 -7.32 0.84 -2.66
C GLY A 49 -6.14 1.62 -3.27
N LEU A 50 -5.01 0.97 -3.58
CA LEU A 50 -3.84 1.52 -4.29
C LEU A 50 -3.04 2.64 -3.59
N SER A 51 -3.54 3.25 -2.51
CA SER A 51 -2.84 4.36 -1.85
C SER A 51 -1.44 3.98 -1.38
N TYR A 52 -0.47 4.85 -1.66
CA TYR A 52 0.93 4.71 -1.30
C TYR A 52 1.37 5.88 -0.43
N TYR A 53 1.67 5.59 0.83
CA TYR A 53 2.22 6.54 1.80
C TYR A 53 3.04 5.75 2.81
N ARG A 54 3.90 6.45 3.56
CA ARG A 54 4.78 5.83 4.55
C ARG A 54 4.36 6.24 5.94
N ALA A 55 4.62 5.39 6.93
CA ALA A 55 4.34 5.73 8.33
C ALA A 55 5.21 6.91 8.80
N THR A 56 4.81 7.50 9.93
CA THR A 56 5.50 8.66 10.50
C THR A 56 6.86 8.30 11.12
N PHE A 57 7.75 9.28 11.27
CA PHE A 57 8.98 9.14 12.04
C PHE A 57 8.71 8.53 13.43
N GLY A 58 7.70 9.02 14.15
CA GLY A 58 7.34 8.52 15.47
C GLY A 58 6.86 7.06 15.47
N THR A 59 6.14 6.62 14.43
CA THR A 59 5.71 5.21 14.31
C THR A 59 6.90 4.27 14.19
N TYR A 60 7.84 4.62 13.32
CA TYR A 60 9.06 3.85 13.09
C TYR A 60 10.03 3.89 14.27
N GLN A 61 10.13 5.04 14.93
CA GLN A 61 10.90 5.17 16.16
C GLN A 61 10.35 4.27 17.26
N MET A 62 9.02 4.22 17.43
CA MET A 62 8.37 3.30 18.37
C MET A 62 8.68 1.83 18.05
N TRP A 63 8.69 1.45 16.76
CA TRP A 63 9.06 0.08 16.37
C TRP A 63 10.52 -0.25 16.69
N ALA A 64 11.42 0.69 16.42
CA ALA A 64 12.84 0.57 16.74
C ALA A 64 13.05 0.34 18.25
N GLU A 65 12.37 1.13 19.09
CA GLU A 65 12.40 0.97 20.55
C GLU A 65 11.85 -0.39 21.01
N LEU A 66 10.71 -0.83 20.45
CA LEU A 66 10.10 -2.11 20.81
C LEU A 66 10.98 -3.32 20.50
N VAL A 67 11.73 -3.29 19.41
CA VAL A 67 12.64 -4.40 19.05
C VAL A 67 14.03 -4.28 19.67
N GLY A 68 14.33 -3.18 20.38
CA GLY A 68 15.63 -2.94 20.99
C GLY A 68 16.74 -2.68 19.97
N GLY A 69 16.50 -1.88 18.94
CA GLY A 69 17.51 -1.55 17.92
C GLY A 69 17.08 -0.44 16.96
N LYS A 70 17.95 0.00 16.05
CA LYS A 70 17.64 1.10 15.11
C LYS A 70 17.08 0.61 13.76
N SER A 71 16.99 -0.69 13.53
CA SER A 71 16.68 -1.27 12.21
C SER A 71 15.35 -0.79 11.61
N PHE A 72 14.41 -0.36 12.45
CA PHE A 72 13.09 0.13 12.02
C PHE A 72 12.94 1.65 12.07
N THR A 73 13.98 2.44 12.30
CA THR A 73 13.85 3.91 12.18
C THR A 73 13.59 4.31 10.72
N PHE A 74 12.97 5.48 10.51
CA PHE A 74 12.60 5.94 9.17
C PHE A 74 13.83 6.00 8.25
N GLU A 75 14.96 6.49 8.76
CA GLU A 75 16.22 6.64 8.02
C GLU A 75 16.78 5.30 7.58
N ASN A 76 16.64 4.26 8.40
CA ASN A 76 17.12 2.91 8.08
C ASN A 76 16.18 2.15 7.14
N LEU A 77 14.89 2.51 7.12
CA LEU A 77 13.90 1.94 6.19
C LEU A 77 13.85 2.68 4.84
N LEU A 78 14.19 3.97 4.80
CA LEU A 78 14.11 4.79 3.59
C LEU A 78 14.88 4.20 2.39
N PRO A 79 16.09 3.63 2.53
CA PRO A 79 16.78 2.97 1.43
C PRO A 79 15.98 1.81 0.81
N TYR A 80 15.25 1.03 1.62
CA TYR A 80 14.42 -0.06 1.13
C TYR A 80 13.17 0.45 0.40
N TYR A 81 12.57 1.52 0.92
CA TYR A 81 11.48 2.19 0.20
C TYR A 81 11.93 2.71 -1.16
N LYS A 82 13.06 3.40 -1.22
CA LYS A 82 13.66 3.88 -2.47
C LYS A 82 13.97 2.74 -3.43
N LYS A 83 14.58 1.66 -2.95
CA LYS A 83 14.87 0.46 -3.74
C LYS A 83 13.61 -0.21 -4.30
N SER A 84 12.51 -0.21 -3.55
CA SER A 84 11.30 -0.94 -3.94
C SER A 84 10.47 -0.26 -5.03
N CYS A 85 10.58 1.07 -5.19
CA CYS A 85 9.61 1.84 -5.98
C CYS A 85 10.26 2.74 -7.03
N HIS A 86 9.50 2.99 -8.09
CA HIS A 86 9.80 3.95 -9.13
C HIS A 86 8.64 4.94 -9.24
N LEU A 87 8.94 6.21 -8.97
CA LEU A 87 7.96 7.29 -8.95
C LEU A 87 7.84 7.93 -10.33
N THR A 88 6.65 7.97 -10.91
CA THR A 88 6.34 8.87 -12.02
C THR A 88 5.69 10.15 -11.47
N PRO A 89 6.27 11.34 -11.70
CA PRO A 89 5.68 12.61 -11.28
C PRO A 89 4.23 12.79 -11.80
N PRO A 90 3.41 13.60 -11.12
CA PRO A 90 2.03 13.83 -11.54
C PRO A 90 1.99 14.55 -12.90
N ASP A 91 1.10 14.11 -13.78
CA ASP A 91 0.80 14.79 -15.03
C ASP A 91 -0.15 15.98 -14.76
N ILE A 92 0.44 17.17 -14.60
CA ILE A 92 -0.30 18.39 -14.23
C ILE A 92 -1.28 18.82 -15.34
N GLU A 93 -0.90 18.64 -16.61
CA GLU A 93 -1.76 18.99 -17.74
C GLU A 93 -3.01 18.10 -17.79
N LYS A 94 -2.87 16.79 -17.60
CA LYS A 94 -4.03 15.88 -17.57
C LYS A 94 -4.90 16.10 -16.34
N ARG A 95 -4.28 16.37 -15.18
CA ARG A 95 -5.01 16.61 -13.94
C ARG A 95 -5.77 17.93 -13.96
N ASN A 96 -5.23 18.95 -14.63
CA ASN A 96 -5.83 20.26 -14.87
C ASN A 96 -6.68 20.78 -13.69
N SER A 97 -6.08 20.85 -12.49
CA SER A 97 -6.78 21.28 -11.28
C SER A 97 -6.14 22.53 -10.71
N THR A 98 -6.98 23.50 -10.35
CA THR A 98 -6.54 24.75 -9.71
C THR A 98 -6.57 24.66 -8.19
N ASN A 99 -7.37 23.73 -7.64
CA ASN A 99 -7.61 23.62 -6.19
C ASN A 99 -7.00 22.35 -5.58
N ALA A 100 -6.56 21.40 -6.41
CA ALA A 100 -6.01 20.11 -5.97
C ALA A 100 -4.63 19.79 -6.60
N THR A 101 -3.70 20.74 -6.51
CA THR A 101 -2.31 20.62 -6.99
C THR A 101 -1.44 19.76 -6.09
N VAL A 102 -0.88 18.68 -6.66
CA VAL A 102 -0.01 17.71 -5.97
C VAL A 102 1.24 18.37 -5.41
N VAL A 103 1.47 18.16 -4.11
CA VAL A 103 2.71 18.49 -3.40
C VAL A 103 3.30 17.20 -2.84
N TYR A 104 4.60 16.98 -3.07
CA TYR A 104 5.32 15.82 -2.57
C TYR A 104 6.83 16.12 -2.46
N ASP A 105 7.48 15.47 -1.50
CA ASP A 105 8.94 15.44 -1.41
C ASP A 105 9.53 14.37 -2.34
N ALA A 106 10.16 14.82 -3.43
CA ALA A 106 10.83 13.95 -4.39
C ALA A 106 12.09 13.27 -3.82
N THR A 107 12.73 13.86 -2.80
CA THR A 107 13.97 13.31 -2.19
C THR A 107 13.71 12.02 -1.41
N GLY A 108 12.46 11.78 -1.04
CA GLY A 108 11.98 10.51 -0.49
C GLY A 108 11.99 9.35 -1.48
N PHE A 109 12.29 9.59 -2.76
CA PHE A 109 12.33 8.59 -3.83
C PHE A 109 13.69 8.58 -4.52
N ASP A 110 14.01 7.50 -5.22
CA ASP A 110 15.22 7.41 -6.03
C ASP A 110 15.00 6.46 -7.21
N ASN A 111 14.62 7.04 -8.34
CA ASN A 111 14.34 6.29 -9.56
C ASN A 111 15.60 5.69 -10.20
N SER A 112 16.80 6.16 -9.83
CA SER A 112 18.06 5.65 -10.40
C SER A 112 18.36 4.22 -9.96
N ILE A 113 17.79 3.79 -8.84
CA ILE A 113 17.92 2.42 -8.31
C ILE A 113 17.10 1.42 -9.15
N GLY A 114 16.06 1.88 -9.86
CA GLY A 114 15.25 1.05 -10.75
C GLY A 114 14.20 0.18 -10.06
N GLY A 115 13.56 0.65 -8.98
CA GLY A 115 12.55 -0.13 -8.25
C GLY A 115 11.33 -0.54 -9.08
N SER A 116 10.83 -1.75 -8.86
CA SER A 116 9.78 -2.36 -9.70
C SER A 116 8.36 -1.86 -9.43
N LEU A 117 8.09 -1.38 -8.21
CA LEU A 117 6.76 -0.87 -7.84
C LEU A 117 6.52 0.51 -8.46
N ARG A 118 5.57 0.60 -9.41
CA ARG A 118 5.21 1.86 -10.05
C ARG A 118 4.31 2.67 -9.13
N VAL A 119 4.75 3.87 -8.80
CA VAL A 119 4.02 4.82 -7.96
C VAL A 119 3.80 6.09 -8.76
N SER A 120 2.56 6.56 -8.83
CA SER A 120 2.18 7.77 -9.56
C SER A 120 0.88 8.35 -9.00
N TRP A 121 0.26 9.29 -9.69
CA TRP A 121 -1.04 9.85 -9.30
C TRP A 121 -2.10 9.56 -10.35
N ASN A 122 -3.36 9.57 -9.94
CA ASN A 122 -4.49 9.53 -10.87
C ASN A 122 -4.44 10.75 -11.81
N ASN A 123 -4.56 10.51 -13.12
CA ASN A 123 -4.52 11.59 -14.11
C ASN A 123 -5.83 12.38 -14.22
N ARG A 124 -6.91 11.95 -13.54
CA ARG A 124 -8.22 12.62 -13.59
C ARG A 124 -8.74 12.90 -12.20
N LEU A 125 -9.20 14.12 -11.98
CA LEU A 125 -9.81 14.58 -10.75
C LEU A 125 -11.31 14.81 -10.98
N GLY A 126 -12.13 14.43 -10.01
CA GLY A 126 -13.56 14.74 -10.03
C GLY A 126 -13.84 16.09 -9.38
N PRO A 127 -14.97 16.75 -9.68
CA PRO A 127 -15.32 18.04 -9.07
C PRO A 127 -15.46 17.96 -7.54
N MET A 128 -15.92 16.83 -7.01
CA MET A 128 -16.04 16.58 -5.57
C MET A 128 -14.71 16.68 -4.83
N ILE A 129 -13.64 16.26 -5.49
CA ILE A 129 -12.29 16.22 -4.95
C ILE A 129 -11.74 17.65 -4.78
N GLU A 130 -12.00 18.53 -5.74
CA GLU A 130 -11.58 19.93 -5.67
C GLU A 130 -12.35 20.70 -4.60
N ALA A 131 -13.67 20.50 -4.56
CA ALA A 131 -14.51 21.09 -3.53
C ALA A 131 -14.10 20.64 -2.12
N LEU A 132 -13.73 19.35 -1.96
CA LEU A 132 -13.24 18.84 -0.69
C LEU A 132 -11.91 19.51 -0.29
N ALA A 133 -10.97 19.69 -1.22
CA ALA A 133 -9.70 20.35 -0.93
C ALA A 133 -9.90 21.79 -0.40
N GLN A 134 -10.82 22.54 -1.02
CA GLN A 134 -11.19 23.89 -0.56
C GLN A 134 -11.90 23.87 0.80
N ALA A 135 -12.84 22.94 1.01
CA ALA A 135 -13.55 22.83 2.27
C ALA A 135 -12.61 22.53 3.45
N VAL A 136 -11.66 21.62 3.26
CA VAL A 136 -10.66 21.26 4.27
C VAL A 136 -9.74 22.45 4.58
N GLN A 137 -9.33 23.20 3.56
CA GLN A 137 -8.55 24.41 3.76
C GLN A 137 -9.35 25.49 4.53
N SER A 138 -10.65 25.62 4.26
CA SER A 138 -11.52 26.65 4.89
C SER A 138 -11.71 26.45 6.40
N ILE A 139 -11.56 25.22 6.90
CA ILE A 139 -11.61 24.91 8.34
C ILE A 139 -10.24 25.03 9.03
N GLY A 140 -9.23 25.54 8.33
CA GLY A 140 -7.91 25.84 8.89
C GLY A 140 -6.95 24.66 8.95
N LEU A 141 -7.27 23.51 8.32
CA LEU A 141 -6.30 22.42 8.21
C LEU A 141 -5.25 22.80 7.14
N PRO A 142 -3.94 22.79 7.46
CA PRO A 142 -2.92 23.20 6.51
C PRO A 142 -2.71 22.16 5.41
N VAL A 143 -2.26 22.62 4.24
CA VAL A 143 -1.80 21.72 3.18
C VAL A 143 -0.46 21.10 3.60
N SER A 144 -0.28 19.80 3.42
CA SER A 144 1.00 19.12 3.62
C SER A 144 2.03 19.66 2.62
N THR A 145 3.18 20.10 3.14
CA THR A 145 4.28 20.66 2.34
C THR A 145 5.16 19.59 1.70
N ASP A 146 5.14 18.38 2.26
CA ASP A 146 6.06 17.30 1.88
C ASP A 146 5.32 16.07 1.31
N GLY A 147 3.99 16.18 1.17
CA GLY A 147 3.12 15.07 0.82
C GLY A 147 3.00 14.05 1.97
N PHE A 148 2.88 12.76 1.61
CA PHE A 148 2.59 11.70 2.58
C PHE A 148 3.63 10.56 2.58
N SER A 149 4.80 10.79 1.99
CA SER A 149 5.89 9.79 1.91
C SER A 149 7.18 10.21 2.61
N SER A 150 7.19 11.39 3.25
CA SER A 150 8.35 12.00 3.90
C SER A 150 8.56 11.57 5.35
N GLY A 151 7.61 10.85 5.97
CA GLY A 151 7.61 10.56 7.40
C GLY A 151 6.85 11.57 8.25
N SER A 152 6.33 12.64 7.63
CA SER A 152 5.29 13.51 8.18
C SER A 152 3.98 13.28 7.42
N LEU A 153 2.87 13.13 8.16
CA LEU A 153 1.53 12.94 7.60
C LEU A 153 0.55 14.05 8.01
N LEU A 154 1.03 15.11 8.67
CA LEU A 154 0.18 16.19 9.15
C LEU A 154 -0.30 17.06 7.98
N GLY A 155 -1.55 17.50 8.08
CA GLY A 155 -2.20 18.35 7.08
C GLY A 155 -3.04 17.54 6.09
N HIS A 156 -3.66 18.25 5.16
CA HIS A 156 -4.30 17.62 4.01
C HIS A 156 -3.42 17.77 2.79
N GLY A 157 -3.52 16.85 1.85
CA GLY A 157 -2.76 16.92 0.61
C GLY A 157 -3.68 16.54 -0.50
N THR A 158 -3.35 17.03 -1.68
CA THR A 158 -4.12 16.77 -2.88
C THR A 158 -3.74 15.38 -3.39
N TRP A 159 -4.40 14.38 -2.82
CA TRP A 159 -4.30 12.95 -3.10
C TRP A 159 -2.92 12.34 -2.85
N VAL A 160 -2.97 11.31 -2.03
CA VAL A 160 -1.88 10.39 -1.79
C VAL A 160 -1.48 9.74 -3.13
N PRO A 161 -0.18 9.56 -3.42
CA PRO A 161 0.22 8.78 -4.58
C PRO A 161 -0.38 7.38 -4.52
N SER A 162 -0.50 6.74 -5.67
CA SER A 162 -1.11 5.43 -5.85
C SER A 162 -0.13 4.49 -6.54
N THR A 163 -0.23 3.19 -6.26
CA THR A 163 0.55 2.15 -6.94
C THR A 163 -0.03 1.87 -8.33
N ILE A 164 0.20 2.79 -9.26
CA ILE A 164 -0.33 2.80 -10.63
C ILE A 164 0.83 3.05 -11.60
N GLU A 165 0.88 2.28 -12.68
CA GLU A 165 1.74 2.57 -13.83
C GLU A 165 1.13 3.71 -14.64
N ALA A 166 1.86 4.83 -14.74
CA ALA A 166 1.32 6.11 -15.18
C ALA A 166 0.92 6.15 -16.67
N LYS A 167 1.60 5.37 -17.54
CA LYS A 167 1.38 5.39 -18.98
C LYS A 167 0.04 4.77 -19.36
N HIS A 168 -0.28 3.60 -18.82
CA HIS A 168 -1.50 2.85 -19.16
C HIS A 168 -2.57 2.94 -18.05
N ALA A 169 -2.27 3.60 -16.93
CA ALA A 169 -3.15 3.74 -15.77
C ALA A 169 -3.61 2.39 -15.20
N VAL A 170 -2.71 1.41 -15.16
CA VAL A 170 -2.97 0.06 -14.62
C VAL A 170 -2.41 -0.10 -13.22
N ARG A 171 -3.04 -0.97 -12.41
CA ARG A 171 -2.58 -1.30 -11.05
C ARG A 171 -1.16 -1.86 -11.09
N SER A 172 -0.30 -1.34 -10.22
CA SER A 172 1.00 -1.92 -9.88
C SER A 172 0.85 -2.71 -8.56
N SER A 173 0.61 -4.01 -8.67
CA SER A 173 0.54 -4.94 -7.53
C SER A 173 1.90 -5.58 -7.26
N SER A 174 2.05 -6.31 -6.14
CA SER A 174 3.28 -7.08 -5.89
C SER A 174 3.48 -8.22 -6.89
N GLN A 175 2.42 -8.73 -7.53
CA GLN A 175 2.57 -9.66 -8.65
C GLN A 175 3.20 -8.94 -9.86
N SER A 176 2.54 -7.90 -10.36
CA SER A 176 2.95 -7.21 -11.59
C SER A 176 4.27 -6.44 -11.44
N SER A 177 4.66 -6.12 -10.20
CA SER A 177 5.91 -5.42 -9.93
C SER A 177 7.05 -6.37 -9.63
N PHE A 178 6.89 -7.32 -8.71
CA PHE A 178 8.02 -8.11 -8.23
C PHE A 178 7.99 -9.55 -8.73
N LEU A 179 6.82 -10.19 -8.76
CA LEU A 179 6.74 -11.61 -9.16
C LEU A 179 7.03 -11.78 -10.65
N GLU A 180 6.43 -10.96 -11.51
CA GLU A 180 6.63 -11.03 -12.96
C GLU A 180 8.10 -10.76 -13.32
N GLU A 181 8.72 -9.73 -12.72
CA GLU A 181 10.15 -9.46 -12.90
C GLU A 181 11.00 -10.64 -12.39
N ALA A 182 10.68 -11.22 -11.23
CA ALA A 182 11.44 -12.36 -10.71
C ALA A 182 11.33 -13.61 -11.59
N ILE A 183 10.15 -13.89 -12.17
CA ILE A 183 9.96 -15.01 -13.11
C ILE A 183 10.85 -14.84 -14.34
N GLU A 184 11.01 -13.62 -14.85
CA GLU A 184 11.85 -13.36 -16.03
C GLU A 184 13.35 -13.47 -15.74
N ASN A 185 13.77 -13.17 -14.51
CA ASN A 185 15.19 -12.99 -14.16
C ASN A 185 15.77 -14.09 -13.27
N THR A 186 14.96 -15.08 -12.85
CA THR A 186 15.37 -16.13 -11.92
C THR A 186 14.66 -17.45 -12.20
N ASP A 187 15.14 -18.54 -11.61
CA ASP A 187 14.54 -19.89 -11.73
C ASP A 187 13.44 -20.16 -10.68
N ILE A 188 12.70 -19.13 -10.25
CA ILE A 188 11.66 -19.32 -9.23
C ILE A 188 10.49 -20.17 -9.75
N MET A 189 9.94 -21.01 -8.87
CA MET A 189 8.76 -21.82 -9.15
C MET A 189 7.55 -21.29 -8.40
N VAL A 190 6.43 -21.14 -9.10
CA VAL A 190 5.17 -20.64 -8.53
C VAL A 190 4.10 -21.73 -8.57
N HIS A 191 3.68 -22.18 -7.39
CA HIS A 191 2.58 -23.13 -7.25
C HIS A 191 1.26 -22.39 -6.97
N ALA A 192 0.56 -21.99 -8.04
CA ALA A 192 -0.77 -21.41 -7.92
C ALA A 192 -1.80 -22.45 -7.44
N HIS A 193 -2.87 -21.97 -6.79
CA HIS A 193 -3.95 -22.80 -6.23
C HIS A 193 -3.52 -23.83 -5.17
N THR A 194 -2.38 -23.60 -4.52
CA THR A 194 -1.87 -24.45 -3.44
C THR A 194 -1.89 -23.67 -2.12
N GLN A 195 -2.60 -24.19 -1.11
CA GLN A 195 -2.64 -23.59 0.23
C GLN A 195 -1.71 -24.35 1.17
N ALA A 196 -0.67 -23.67 1.67
CA ALA A 196 0.16 -24.15 2.76
C ALA A 196 -0.69 -24.41 4.01
N LEU A 197 -0.62 -25.61 4.57
CA LEU A 197 -1.42 -26.01 5.74
C LEU A 197 -0.60 -26.06 7.03
N LYS A 198 0.67 -26.49 6.95
CA LYS A 198 1.49 -26.71 8.15
C LYS A 198 2.98 -26.66 7.84
N ILE A 199 3.73 -25.91 8.65
CA ILE A 199 5.19 -25.93 8.62
C ILE A 199 5.70 -27.25 9.26
N LEU A 200 6.59 -27.94 8.57
CA LEU A 200 7.28 -29.14 9.05
C LEU A 200 8.65 -28.77 9.64
N PHE A 201 9.01 -29.44 10.73
CA PHE A 201 10.26 -29.23 11.45
C PHE A 201 11.06 -30.53 11.52
N ASP A 202 12.38 -30.41 11.54
CA ASP A 202 13.26 -31.52 11.88
C ASP A 202 13.10 -31.95 13.36
N SER A 203 13.72 -33.09 13.68
CA SER A 203 13.74 -33.64 15.03
C SER A 203 14.83 -33.06 15.93
N ASP A 204 15.73 -32.24 15.38
CA ASP A 204 16.91 -31.74 16.08
C ASP A 204 16.56 -30.61 17.07
N SER A 205 17.51 -30.30 17.96
CA SER A 205 17.40 -29.19 18.89
C SER A 205 18.55 -28.20 18.67
N PRO A 206 18.28 -26.92 18.30
CA PRO A 206 16.95 -26.34 18.10
C PRO A 206 16.29 -26.80 16.78
N LYS A 207 14.96 -26.97 16.82
CA LYS A 207 14.16 -27.36 15.65
C LYS A 207 14.32 -26.35 14.52
N ARG A 208 14.49 -26.83 13.30
CA ARG A 208 14.53 -26.00 12.08
C ARG A 208 13.39 -26.39 11.15
N ALA A 209 12.72 -25.37 10.61
CA ALA A 209 11.70 -25.58 9.59
C ALA A 209 12.38 -26.10 8.31
N ASN A 210 11.86 -27.18 7.73
CA ASN A 210 12.45 -27.81 6.54
C ASN A 210 11.47 -28.00 5.37
N ALA A 211 10.17 -27.86 5.59
CA ALA A 211 9.13 -27.93 4.56
C ALA A 211 7.81 -27.27 5.03
N VAL A 212 6.83 -27.21 4.13
CA VAL A 212 5.48 -26.64 4.33
C VAL A 212 4.44 -27.57 3.69
#